data_AF-A0A965KUI3-F1
#
_entry.id   AF-A0A965KUI3-F1
#
_cell.length_a   1.000
_cell.length_b   1.000
_cell.length_c   1.000
_cell.angle_alpha   90.00
_cell.angle_beta   90.00
_cell.angle_gamma   90.00
#
_symmetry.space_group_name_H-M   'P 1'
#
loop_
_entity.id
_entity.type
_entity.pdbx_description
1 polymer ?
#
loop_
_entity_poly.entity_id
_entity_poly.type
_entity_poly.pdbx_seq_one_letter_code
_entity_poly.pdbx_strand_id
1 'polypeptide(L)'
;MVFLKNRLKQLLCIILAVAFIIESWLWVHVRGWLRGLNRILGLDVFDLWLRKWAGTHSPYAALCLFLIPAGLILPVKIIALALIAKGRFVIGLFSVLLAKILALGAASYLFDLLRNKLLEISWFKYCYVLALRIRLWSRRLL
;
A
#
# COMPACT_ATOMS: atom_id res chain seq x y z
N MET A 1 35.60 -11.19 17.58
CA MET A 1 34.26 -10.55 17.55
C MET A 1 33.97 -9.71 16.28
N VAL A 2 34.97 -9.18 15.56
CA VAL A 2 34.75 -8.33 14.35
C VAL A 2 34.19 -9.11 13.14
N PHE A 3 34.63 -10.36 12.93
CA PHE A 3 34.16 -11.20 11.81
C PHE A 3 32.66 -11.55 11.87
N LEU A 4 32.11 -11.79 13.07
CA LEU A 4 30.67 -12.08 13.24
C LEU A 4 29.81 -10.85 12.93
N LYS A 5 30.26 -9.65 13.34
CA LYS A 5 29.59 -8.37 13.07
C LYS A 5 29.51 -8.08 11.56
N ASN A 6 30.57 -8.38 10.82
CA ASN A 6 30.59 -8.19 9.37
C ASN A 6 29.65 -9.15 8.66
N ARG A 7 29.61 -10.43 9.06
CA ARG A 7 28.68 -11.43 8.50
C ARG A 7 27.21 -11.08 8.78
N LEU A 8 26.90 -10.63 9.99
CA LEU A 8 25.55 -10.16 10.34
C LEU A 8 25.15 -8.92 9.54
N LYS A 9 26.04 -7.94 9.39
CA LYS A 9 25.82 -6.79 8.49
C LYS A 9 25.60 -7.24 7.05
N GLN A 10 26.36 -8.21 6.58
CA GLN A 10 26.25 -8.74 5.22
C GLN A 10 24.93 -9.45 5.01
N LEU A 11 24.52 -10.31 5.95
CA LEU A 11 23.21 -10.98 5.92
C LEU A 11 22.07 -9.97 6.01
N LEU A 12 22.18 -8.96 6.88
CA LEU A 12 21.22 -7.86 6.95
C LEU A 12 21.16 -7.09 5.62
N CYS A 13 22.30 -6.76 5.01
CA CYS A 13 22.35 -6.11 3.70
C CYS A 13 21.77 -6.98 2.59
N ILE A 14 22.00 -8.29 2.61
CA ILE A 14 21.42 -9.22 1.63
C ILE A 14 19.91 -9.30 1.81
N ILE A 15 19.42 -9.43 3.06
CA ILE A 15 17.99 -9.40 3.36
C ILE A 15 17.38 -8.06 2.93
N LEU A 16 18.06 -6.94 3.19
CA LEU A 16 17.62 -5.62 2.78
C LEU A 16 17.57 -5.48 1.26
N ALA A 17 18.58 -5.99 0.55
CA ALA A 17 18.66 -5.96 -0.91
C ALA A 17 17.57 -6.84 -1.54
N VAL A 18 17.33 -8.03 -0.99
CA VAL A 18 16.24 -8.91 -1.42
C VAL A 18 14.89 -8.27 -1.13
N ALA A 19 14.69 -7.68 0.05
CA ALA A 19 13.47 -6.95 0.39
C ALA A 19 13.24 -5.75 -0.56
N PHE A 20 14.30 -5.04 -0.93
CA PHE A 20 14.25 -3.92 -1.87
C PHE A 20 13.93 -4.39 -3.31
N ILE A 21 14.51 -5.50 -3.76
CA ILE A 21 14.18 -6.15 -5.04
C ILE A 21 12.71 -6.58 -5.05
N ILE A 22 12.23 -7.20 -3.97
CA ILE A 22 10.83 -7.58 -3.84
C ILE A 22 9.96 -6.33 -3.89
N GLU A 23 10.28 -5.28 -3.13
CA GLU A 23 9.53 -4.01 -3.13
C GLU A 23 9.48 -3.39 -4.54
N SER A 24 10.59 -3.36 -5.28
CA SER A 24 10.64 -2.85 -6.65
C SER A 24 9.82 -3.71 -7.64
N TRP A 25 10.01 -5.04 -7.61
CA TRP A 25 9.25 -5.98 -8.44
C TRP A 25 7.75 -5.88 -8.18
N LEU A 26 7.41 -5.66 -6.92
CA LEU A 26 6.06 -5.52 -6.43
C LEU A 26 5.38 -4.24 -6.92
N TRP A 27 6.07 -3.10 -6.96
CA TRP A 27 5.52 -1.87 -7.53
C TRP A 27 5.10 -2.05 -9.00
N VAL A 28 5.81 -2.89 -9.75
CA VAL A 28 5.47 -3.24 -11.14
C VAL A 28 4.28 -4.20 -11.18
N HIS A 29 4.27 -5.24 -10.33
CA HIS A 29 3.25 -6.28 -10.33
C HIS A 29 1.92 -5.85 -9.72
N VAL A 30 1.89 -5.02 -8.68
CA VAL A 30 0.66 -4.51 -8.05
C VAL A 30 -0.22 -3.80 -9.08
N ARG A 31 0.36 -2.99 -9.98
CA ARG A 31 -0.38 -2.33 -11.05
C ARG A 31 -0.92 -3.30 -12.11
N GLY A 32 -0.24 -4.42 -12.33
CA GLY A 32 -0.71 -5.50 -13.21
C GLY A 32 -1.82 -6.32 -12.55
N TRP A 33 -1.60 -6.73 -11.31
CA TRP A 33 -2.54 -7.49 -10.48
C TRP A 33 -3.81 -6.72 -10.24
N LEU A 34 -3.78 -5.42 -9.93
CA LEU A 34 -4.98 -4.61 -9.79
C LEU A 34 -5.87 -4.65 -11.04
N ARG A 35 -5.27 -4.58 -12.23
CA ARG A 35 -6.02 -4.66 -13.50
C ARG A 35 -6.56 -6.07 -13.76
N GLY A 36 -5.80 -7.10 -13.41
CA GLY A 36 -6.25 -8.49 -13.51
C GLY A 36 -7.35 -8.83 -12.51
N LEU A 37 -7.21 -8.37 -11.27
CA LEU A 37 -8.16 -8.56 -10.18
C LEU A 37 -9.48 -7.87 -10.50
N ASN A 38 -9.45 -6.66 -11.09
CA ASN A 38 -10.66 -5.97 -11.56
C ASN A 38 -11.47 -6.82 -12.54
N ARG A 39 -10.79 -7.50 -13.47
CA ARG A 39 -11.41 -8.40 -14.45
C ARG A 39 -11.91 -9.70 -13.84
N ILE A 40 -11.15 -10.29 -12.91
CA ILE A 40 -11.46 -11.61 -12.36
C ILE A 40 -12.57 -11.53 -11.30
N LEU A 41 -12.59 -10.49 -10.47
CA LEU A 41 -13.57 -10.32 -9.40
C LEU A 41 -14.90 -9.70 -9.87
N GLY A 42 -15.03 -9.32 -11.15
CA GLY A 42 -16.24 -8.64 -11.65
C GLY A 42 -16.51 -7.32 -10.92
N LEU A 43 -15.44 -6.60 -10.58
CA LEU A 43 -15.49 -5.40 -9.74
C LEU A 43 -16.20 -4.23 -10.42
N ASP A 44 -16.57 -4.33 -11.70
CA ASP A 44 -17.37 -3.30 -12.38
C ASP A 44 -18.70 -3.02 -11.66
N VAL A 45 -19.33 -4.06 -11.09
CA VAL A 45 -20.57 -3.90 -10.30
C VAL A 45 -20.26 -3.26 -8.94
N PHE A 46 -19.15 -3.66 -8.31
CA PHE A 46 -18.69 -3.07 -7.05
C PHE A 46 -18.31 -1.59 -7.23
N ASP A 47 -17.63 -1.24 -8.33
CA ASP A 47 -17.27 0.13 -8.71
C ASP A 47 -18.51 1.01 -8.83
N LEU A 48 -19.53 0.53 -9.54
CA LEU A 48 -20.79 1.24 -9.71
C LEU A 48 -21.53 1.42 -8.38
N TRP A 49 -21.57 0.37 -7.56
CA TRP A 49 -22.17 0.43 -6.24
C TRP A 49 -21.42 1.41 -5.33
N LEU A 50 -20.09 1.35 -5.30
CA LEU A 50 -19.24 2.21 -4.49
C LEU A 50 -19.34 3.67 -4.93
N ARG A 51 -19.42 3.93 -6.23
CA ARG A 51 -19.64 5.28 -6.79
C ARG A 51 -21.01 5.83 -6.43
N LYS A 52 -22.07 5.01 -6.50
CA LYS A 52 -23.42 5.40 -6.05
C LYS A 52 -23.44 5.68 -4.55
N TRP A 53 -22.85 4.79 -3.75
CA TRP A 53 -22.74 4.94 -2.30
C TRP A 53 -21.95 6.20 -1.93
N ALA A 54 -20.80 6.43 -2.56
CA ALA A 54 -20.00 7.63 -2.38
C ALA A 54 -20.73 8.89 -2.85
N GLY A 55 -21.59 8.80 -3.86
CA GLY A 55 -22.44 9.89 -4.35
C GLY A 55 -23.48 10.34 -3.32
N THR A 56 -24.06 9.41 -2.56
CA THR A 56 -25.06 9.70 -1.53
C THR A 56 -24.47 10.00 -0.15
N HIS A 57 -23.20 9.67 0.09
CA HIS A 57 -22.55 9.82 1.39
C HIS A 57 -21.61 11.04 1.44
N SER A 58 -21.35 11.53 2.66
CA SER A 58 -20.46 12.66 2.92
C SER A 58 -19.01 12.36 2.51
N PRO A 59 -18.22 13.36 2.05
CA PRO A 59 -16.81 13.18 1.71
C PRO A 59 -15.97 12.52 2.81
N TYR A 60 -16.32 12.78 4.07
CA TYR A 60 -15.66 12.17 5.22
C TYR A 60 -15.89 10.65 5.32
N ALA A 61 -17.03 10.14 4.86
CA ALA A 61 -17.29 8.70 4.83
C ALA A 61 -16.38 7.99 3.81
N ALA A 62 -16.15 8.63 2.65
CA ALA A 62 -15.18 8.14 1.67
C ALA A 62 -13.74 8.16 2.23
N LEU A 63 -13.41 9.16 3.05
CA LEU A 63 -12.14 9.22 3.75
C LEU A 63 -11.99 8.09 4.78
N CYS A 64 -13.02 7.80 5.57
CA CYS A 64 -13.02 6.67 6.48
C CYS A 64 -12.80 5.34 5.75
N LEU A 65 -13.51 5.14 4.62
CA LEU A 65 -13.35 3.95 3.79
C LEU A 65 -11.93 3.81 3.23
N PHE A 66 -11.32 4.92 2.79
CA PHE A 66 -9.93 4.98 2.36
C PHE A 66 -8.93 4.71 3.50
N LEU A 67 -9.30 4.98 4.76
CA LEU A 67 -8.49 4.66 5.93
C LEU A 67 -8.56 3.19 6.36
N ILE A 68 -9.57 2.42 5.95
CA ILE A 68 -9.72 1.01 6.36
C ILE A 68 -8.48 0.16 5.98
N PRO A 69 -7.96 0.21 4.74
CA PRO A 69 -6.73 -0.50 4.38
C PRO A 69 -5.53 -0.09 5.24
N ALA A 70 -5.44 1.20 5.58
CA ALA A 70 -4.36 1.72 6.42
C ALA A 70 -4.50 1.28 7.88
N GLY A 71 -5.73 1.23 8.41
CA GLY A 71 -6.01 0.71 9.75
C GLY A 71 -5.67 -0.78 9.87
N LEU A 72 -5.89 -1.56 8.82
CA LEU A 72 -5.59 -2.99 8.78
C LEU A 72 -4.08 -3.30 8.82
N ILE A 73 -3.20 -2.32 8.58
CA ILE A 73 -1.74 -2.49 8.74
C ILE A 73 -1.36 -2.75 10.21
N LEU A 74 -2.08 -2.15 11.17
CA LEU A 74 -1.81 -2.30 12.60
C LEU A 74 -1.95 -3.76 13.08
N PRO A 75 -3.08 -4.46 12.88
CA PRO A 75 -3.21 -5.84 13.31
C PRO A 75 -2.22 -6.77 12.60
N VAL A 76 -1.90 -6.52 11.32
CA VAL A 76 -0.92 -7.36 10.63
C VAL A 76 0.48 -7.20 11.21
N LYS A 77 0.89 -5.98 11.60
CA LYS A 77 2.16 -5.77 12.31
C LYS A 77 2.23 -6.57 13.62
N ILE A 78 1.13 -6.64 14.37
CA ILE A 78 1.06 -7.42 15.62
C ILE A 78 1.19 -8.92 15.34
N ILE A 79 0.48 -9.43 14.33
CA ILE A 79 0.57 -10.84 13.91
C ILE A 79 2.00 -11.18 13.45
N ALA A 80 2.63 -10.30 12.68
CA ALA A 80 4.00 -10.48 12.24
C ALA A 80 4.98 -10.50 13.42
N LEU A 81 4.81 -9.60 14.39
CA LEU A 81 5.62 -9.58 15.61
C LEU A 81 5.45 -10.87 16.41
N ALA A 82 4.22 -11.38 16.54
CA ALA A 82 3.94 -12.65 17.21
C ALA A 82 4.55 -13.85 16.46
N LEU A 83 4.57 -13.85 15.13
CA LEU A 83 5.20 -14.89 14.32
C LEU A 83 6.73 -14.86 14.43
N ILE A 84 7.32 -13.67 14.48
CA ILE A 84 8.75 -13.47 14.71
C ILE A 84 9.15 -13.97 16.11
N ALA A 85 8.36 -13.65 17.14
CA ALA A 85 8.58 -14.11 18.51
C ALA A 85 8.56 -15.65 18.64
N LYS A 86 7.82 -16.35 17.75
CA LYS A 86 7.77 -17.82 17.66
C LYS A 86 8.91 -18.42 16.83
N GLY A 87 9.91 -17.65 16.42
CA GLY A 87 11.07 -18.11 15.65
C GLY A 87 10.83 -18.27 14.14
N ARG A 88 9.63 -17.92 13.64
CA ARG A 88 9.28 -18.04 12.21
C ARG A 88 9.51 -16.72 11.46
N PHE A 89 10.76 -16.25 11.48
CA PHE A 89 11.15 -14.95 10.89
C PHE A 89 10.79 -14.82 9.40
N VAL A 90 11.03 -15.85 8.59
CA VAL A 90 10.76 -15.81 7.14
C VAL A 90 9.26 -15.65 6.85
N ILE A 91 8.41 -16.38 7.57
CA ILE A 91 6.95 -16.33 7.41
C ILE A 91 6.41 -14.99 7.93
N GLY A 92 6.94 -14.49 9.05
CA GLY A 92 6.60 -13.16 9.57
C GLY A 92 6.97 -12.05 8.57
N LEU A 93 8.16 -12.12 7.96
CA LEU A 93 8.59 -11.16 6.94
C LEU A 93 7.68 -11.20 5.71
N PHE A 94 7.37 -12.40 5.19
CA PHE A 94 6.45 -12.56 4.06
C PHE A 94 5.04 -12.02 4.38
N SER A 95 4.54 -12.23 5.59
CA SER A 95 3.24 -11.71 6.02
C SER A 95 3.19 -10.18 6.03
N VAL A 96 4.24 -9.51 6.53
CA VAL A 96 4.34 -8.04 6.50
C VAL A 96 4.38 -7.53 5.06
N LEU A 97 5.17 -8.18 4.21
CA LEU A 97 5.26 -7.82 2.80
C LEU A 97 3.89 -7.97 2.13
N LEU A 98 3.24 -9.11 2.26
CA LEU A 98 1.91 -9.37 1.70
C LEU A 98 0.87 -8.35 2.19
N ALA A 99 0.88 -7.99 3.46
CA ALA A 99 -0.03 -6.97 3.97
C ALA A 99 0.27 -5.57 3.46
N LYS A 100 1.55 -5.20 3.34
CA LYS A 100 1.95 -3.92 2.75
C LYS A 100 1.42 -3.83 1.30
N ILE A 101 1.52 -4.92 0.56
CA ILE A 101 1.04 -5.06 -0.83
C ILE A 101 -0.45 -4.85 -0.91
N LEU A 102 -1.20 -5.64 -0.14
CA LEU A 102 -2.66 -5.61 -0.15
C LEU A 102 -3.17 -4.23 0.29
N ALA A 103 -2.56 -3.64 1.30
CA ALA A 103 -2.90 -2.30 1.76
C ALA A 103 -2.62 -1.23 0.70
N LEU A 104 -1.46 -1.24 0.05
CA LEU A 104 -1.12 -0.29 -1.04
C LEU A 104 -2.00 -0.48 -2.26
N GLY A 105 -2.27 -1.72 -2.65
CA GLY A 105 -3.14 -2.05 -3.77
C GLY A 105 -4.58 -1.60 -3.51
N ALA A 106 -5.15 -2.02 -2.38
CA ALA A 106 -6.49 -1.63 -1.97
C ALA A 106 -6.62 -0.12 -1.81
N ALA A 107 -5.65 0.54 -1.16
CA ALA A 107 -5.66 2.00 -1.01
C ALA A 107 -5.62 2.69 -2.38
N SER A 108 -4.75 2.28 -3.30
CA SER A 108 -4.66 2.89 -4.64
C SER A 108 -5.98 2.74 -5.41
N TYR A 109 -6.59 1.56 -5.35
CA TYR A 109 -7.86 1.27 -6.00
C TYR A 109 -9.04 2.05 -5.38
N LEU A 110 -9.18 2.02 -4.06
CA LEU A 110 -10.18 2.82 -3.35
C LEU A 110 -9.98 4.32 -3.62
N PHE A 111 -8.73 4.79 -3.66
CA PHE A 111 -8.42 6.17 -3.98
C PHE A 111 -8.92 6.53 -5.38
N ASP A 112 -8.63 5.72 -6.41
CA ASP A 112 -9.06 6.02 -7.78
C ASP A 112 -10.58 6.08 -7.92
N LEU A 113 -11.31 5.22 -7.20
CA LEU A 113 -12.78 5.22 -7.18
C LEU A 113 -13.37 6.39 -6.40
N LEU A 114 -12.80 6.72 -5.25
CA LEU A 114 -13.29 7.76 -4.35
C LEU A 114 -12.67 9.13 -4.62
N ARG A 115 -11.74 9.24 -5.57
CA ARG A 115 -10.92 10.41 -5.85
C ARG A 115 -11.75 11.69 -5.93
N ASN A 116 -12.85 11.66 -6.68
CA ASN A 116 -13.69 12.83 -6.89
C ASN A 116 -14.26 13.35 -5.56
N LYS A 117 -14.72 12.45 -4.68
CA LYS A 117 -15.25 12.77 -3.36
C LYS A 117 -14.17 13.17 -2.37
N LEU A 118 -13.04 12.48 -2.37
CA LEU A 118 -11.89 12.82 -1.52
C LEU A 118 -11.34 14.22 -1.84
N LEU A 119 -11.37 14.63 -3.11
CA LEU A 119 -10.92 15.96 -3.54
C LEU A 119 -11.94 17.08 -3.25
N GLU A 120 -13.17 16.76 -2.83
CA GLU A 120 -14.11 17.76 -2.27
C GLU A 120 -13.60 18.28 -0.91
N ILE A 121 -12.76 17.50 -0.22
CA ILE A 121 -12.16 17.90 1.06
C ILE A 121 -10.97 18.83 0.79
N SER A 122 -11.09 20.10 1.21
CA SER A 122 -10.13 21.17 0.90
C SER A 122 -8.69 20.84 1.29
N TRP A 123 -8.45 20.30 2.50
CA TRP A 123 -7.10 19.96 2.95
C TRP A 123 -6.53 18.74 2.21
N PHE A 124 -7.38 17.77 1.87
CA PHE A 124 -6.96 16.58 1.15
C PHE A 124 -6.57 16.93 -0.30
N LYS A 125 -7.34 17.82 -0.93
CA LYS A 125 -7.01 18.41 -2.23
C LYS A 125 -5.66 19.13 -2.21
N TYR A 126 -5.36 19.90 -1.16
CA TYR A 126 -4.06 20.55 -1.01
C TYR A 126 -2.90 19.54 -0.97
N CYS A 127 -3.03 18.49 -0.15
CA CYS A 127 -2.05 17.40 -0.08
C CYS A 127 -1.85 16.71 -1.44
N TYR A 128 -2.94 16.46 -2.18
CA TYR A 128 -2.87 15.86 -3.50
C TYR A 128 -2.14 16.73 -4.53
N VAL A 129 -2.44 18.04 -4.56
CA VAL A 129 -1.77 19.00 -5.44
C VAL A 129 -0.29 19.13 -5.09
N LEU A 130 0.06 19.15 -3.80
CA LEU A 130 1.44 19.16 -3.34
C LEU A 130 2.19 17.92 -3.83
N ALA A 131 1.60 16.73 -3.68
CA ALA A 131 2.19 15.48 -4.17
C ALA A 131 2.40 15.50 -5.69
N LEU A 132 1.43 16.02 -6.47
CA LEU A 132 1.59 16.20 -7.91
C LEU A 132 2.71 17.18 -8.25
N ARG A 133 2.84 18.28 -7.51
CA ARG A 133 3.90 19.27 -7.71
C ARG A 133 5.28 18.66 -7.47
N ILE A 134 5.45 17.87 -6.41
CA ILE A 134 6.70 17.15 -6.13
C ILE A 134 7.02 16.17 -7.26
N ARG A 135 6.01 15.43 -7.75
CA ARG A 135 6.20 14.48 -8.87
C ARG A 135 6.62 15.18 -10.17
N LEU A 136 6.04 16.34 -10.45
CA LEU A 136 6.40 17.15 -11.61
C LEU A 136 7.82 17.73 -11.48
N TRP A 137 8.20 18.16 -10.26
CA TRP A 137 9.56 18.62 -9.97
C TRP A 137 10.59 17.51 -10.21
N SER A 138 10.32 16.29 -9.76
CA SER A 138 11.20 15.13 -10.00
C SER A 138 11.39 14.81 -11.48
N ARG A 139 10.35 14.98 -12.33
CA ARG A 139 10.49 14.78 -13.79
C ARG A 139 11.24 15.90 -14.51
N ARG A 140 11.39 17.07 -13.90
CA ARG A 140 12.20 18.17 -14.47
C ARG A 140 13.69 18.06 -14.14
N LEU A 141 14.02 17.26 -13.14
CA LEU A 141 15.41 17.03 -12.70
C LEU A 141 16.08 15.81 -13.35
N LEU A 142 15.30 14.98 -14.04
CA LEU A 142 15.75 13.84 -14.86
C LEU A 142 15.68 14.24 -16.33
#